data_AF-A0A0R0KFC3-F1
#
_entry.id   AF-A0A0R0KFC3-F1
#
_cell.length_a   1.000
_cell.length_b   1.000
_cell.length_c   1.000
_cell.angle_alpha   90.00
_cell.angle_beta   90.00
_cell.angle_gamma   90.00
#
_symmetry.space_group_name_H-M   'P 1'
#
loop_
_entity.id
_entity.type
_entity.pdbx_description
1 polymer ?
#
loop_
_entity_poly.entity_id
_entity_poly.type
_entity_poly.pdbx_seq_one_letter_code
_entity_poly.pdbx_strand_id
1 'polypeptide(L)'
;MDIDNLMNYSGENEACSEVQSLEDIVGTIIKNNAEDDHKDDMVSLEPVTRKETLMASNTLHNFMIQYKNTTPELLDAIRKVRDELQIDLNFKEKQTTIKS
;
A
#
# COMPACT_ATOMS: atom_id res chain seq x y z
N MET A 1 12.84 4.68 -7.14
CA MET A 1 12.75 3.23 -6.93
C MET A 1 12.35 2.64 -8.27
N ASP A 2 13.11 1.66 -8.76
CA ASP A 2 12.93 1.09 -10.09
C ASP A 2 11.73 0.12 -10.09
N ILE A 3 10.78 0.29 -11.02
CA ILE A 3 9.54 -0.50 -11.09
C ILE A 3 9.85 -1.95 -11.46
N ASP A 4 10.91 -2.18 -12.24
CA ASP A 4 11.31 -3.54 -12.64
C ASP A 4 11.86 -4.36 -11.46
N ASN A 5 12.43 -3.71 -10.45
CA ASN A 5 12.84 -4.36 -9.20
C ASN A 5 11.66 -4.67 -8.26
N LEU A 6 10.52 -3.98 -8.42
CA LEU A 6 9.32 -4.27 -7.64
C LEU A 6 8.59 -5.50 -8.19
N MET A 7 8.53 -5.65 -9.53
CA MET A 7 7.84 -6.76 -10.18
C MET A 7 8.65 -8.05 -10.23
N ASN A 8 9.98 -7.97 -10.22
CA ASN A 8 10.85 -9.15 -10.24
C ASN A 8 11.29 -9.58 -8.82
N TYR A 9 10.39 -9.50 -7.84
CA TYR A 9 10.65 -10.00 -6.50
C TYR A 9 10.75 -11.53 -6.52
N SER A 10 11.98 -12.05 -6.47
CA SER A 10 12.31 -13.49 -6.58
C SER A 10 11.69 -14.39 -5.50
N GLY A 11 10.92 -13.84 -4.55
CA GLY A 11 10.29 -14.59 -3.46
C GLY A 11 8.88 -15.09 -3.74
N GLU A 12 8.21 -14.67 -4.82
CA GLU A 12 6.80 -15.03 -5.04
C GLU A 12 6.59 -16.45 -5.59
N ASN A 13 7.61 -17.05 -6.21
CA ASN A 13 7.50 -18.32 -6.92
C ASN A 13 8.11 -19.53 -6.17
N GLU A 14 8.63 -19.36 -4.95
CA GLU A 14 9.43 -20.40 -4.29
C GLU A 14 8.75 -21.19 -3.16
N ALA A 15 7.44 -21.06 -2.97
CA ALA A 15 6.72 -21.92 -2.04
C ALA A 15 5.43 -22.47 -2.64
N CYS A 16 5.56 -23.51 -3.47
CA CYS A 16 4.51 -24.53 -3.59
C CYS A 16 4.43 -25.30 -2.26
N SER A 17 3.87 -24.66 -1.23
CA SER A 17 3.57 -25.33 0.03
C SER A 17 2.49 -26.37 -0.22
N GLU A 18 2.67 -27.58 0.33
CA GLU A 18 1.64 -28.61 0.34
C GLU A 18 0.31 -27.99 0.76
N VAL A 19 -0.69 -28.07 -0.12
CA VAL A 19 -2.03 -27.56 0.18
C VAL A 19 -2.56 -28.37 1.37
N GLN A 20 -2.63 -27.75 2.55
CA GLN A 20 -3.24 -28.35 3.74
C GLN A 20 -4.64 -28.85 3.39
N SER A 21 -5.00 -30.03 3.91
CA SER A 21 -6.38 -30.52 3.77
C SER A 21 -7.34 -29.59 4.52
N LEU A 22 -8.61 -29.53 4.08
CA LEU A 22 -9.63 -28.72 4.77
C LEU A 22 -9.80 -29.16 6.22
N GLU A 23 -9.64 -30.45 6.50
CA GLU A 23 -9.66 -31.03 7.84
C GLU A 23 -8.52 -30.48 8.72
N ASP A 24 -7.31 -30.35 8.17
CA ASP A 24 -6.17 -29.77 8.88
C ASP A 24 -6.38 -28.29 9.19
N ILE A 25 -6.98 -27.55 8.24
CA ILE A 25 -7.32 -26.13 8.42
C ILE A 25 -8.33 -25.97 9.56
N VAL A 26 -9.41 -26.75 9.54
CA VAL A 26 -10.44 -26.69 10.59
C VAL A 26 -9.88 -27.12 11.94
N GLY A 27 -9.08 -28.19 12.00
CA GLY A 27 -8.42 -28.63 13.21
C GLY A 27 -7.47 -27.57 13.79
N THR A 28 -6.71 -26.89 12.93
CA THR A 28 -5.82 -25.80 13.32
C THR A 28 -6.59 -24.60 13.90
N ILE A 29 -7.69 -24.18 13.25
CA ILE A 29 -8.53 -23.08 13.73
C ILE A 29 -9.14 -23.41 15.10
N ILE A 30 -9.68 -24.62 15.28
CA ILE A 30 -10.26 -25.05 16.55
C ILE A 30 -9.21 -25.07 17.66
N LYS A 31 -8.02 -25.61 17.37
CA LYS A 31 -6.92 -25.68 18.34
C LYS A 31 -6.43 -24.29 18.74
N ASN A 32 -6.19 -23.40 17.77
CA ASN A 32 -5.67 -22.06 18.02
C ASN A 32 -6.68 -21.20 18.80
N ASN A 33 -7.98 -21.33 18.52
CA ASN A 33 -9.02 -20.60 19.26
C ASN A 33 -9.22 -21.12 20.69
N ALA A 34 -8.91 -22.40 20.97
CA ALA A 34 -8.95 -22.93 22.34
C ALA A 34 -7.77 -22.45 23.20
N GLU A 35 -6.67 -22.04 22.56
CA GLU A 35 -5.48 -21.45 23.17
C GLU A 35 -5.50 -19.92 23.21
N ASP A 36 -6.61 -19.26 22.85
CA ASP A 36 -6.86 -17.84 23.17
C ASP A 36 -7.12 -17.70 24.69
N ASP A 37 -6.20 -18.22 25.49
CA ASP A 37 -5.86 -17.65 26.77
C ASP A 37 -5.46 -16.21 26.43
N HIS A 38 -6.43 -15.30 26.57
CA HIS A 38 -6.24 -13.86 26.63
C HIS A 38 -5.29 -13.52 27.80
N LYS A 39 -4.08 -14.07 27.78
CA LYS A 39 -2.90 -13.39 28.28
C LYS A 39 -2.82 -12.17 27.41
N ASP A 40 -3.55 -11.17 27.89
CA ASP A 40 -3.43 -9.79 27.53
C ASP A 40 -1.96 -9.61 27.14
N ASP A 41 -1.70 -9.47 25.85
CA ASP A 41 -0.40 -9.10 25.29
C ASP A 41 -0.14 -7.64 25.69
N MET A 42 -0.35 -7.33 26.98
CA MET A 42 0.18 -6.24 27.76
C MET A 42 1.68 -6.39 27.75
N VAL A 43 2.26 -6.18 26.56
CA VAL A 43 3.59 -5.67 26.41
C VAL A 43 3.59 -4.39 27.23
N SER A 44 4.23 -4.47 28.40
CA SER A 44 4.48 -3.30 29.23
C SER A 44 5.35 -2.35 28.41
N LEU A 45 4.72 -1.41 27.72
CA LEU A 45 5.43 -0.40 26.95
C LEU A 45 6.14 0.54 27.90
N GLU A 46 7.36 0.94 27.53
CA GLU A 46 8.07 1.99 28.25
C GLU A 46 7.24 3.29 28.19
N PRO A 47 7.11 4.04 29.31
CA PRO A 47 6.41 5.30 29.29
C PRO A 47 7.10 6.29 28.33
N VAL A 48 6.33 6.81 27.38
CA VAL A 48 6.83 7.81 26.42
C VAL A 48 7.18 9.09 27.17
N THR A 49 8.42 9.56 27.02
CA THR A 49 8.86 10.83 27.61
C THR A 49 8.24 12.02 26.87
N ARG A 50 8.05 13.15 27.56
CA ARG A 50 7.59 14.41 26.92
C ARG A 50 8.45 14.80 25.71
N LYS A 51 9.77 14.54 25.78
CA LYS A 51 10.71 14.81 24.68
C LYS A 51 10.37 13.97 23.46
N GLU A 52 10.11 12.67 23.62
CA GLU A 52 9.72 11.78 22.53
C GLU A 52 8.36 12.16 21.94
N THR A 53 7.38 12.48 22.77
CA THR A 53 6.07 12.96 22.28
C THR A 53 6.22 14.20 21.41
N LEU A 54 7.04 15.17 21.84
CA LEU A 54 7.29 16.40 21.08
C LEU A 54 8.05 16.13 19.78
N MET A 55 9.06 15.24 19.79
CA MET A 55 9.78 14.85 18.57
C MET A 55 8.85 14.13 17.58
N ALA A 56 8.04 13.18 18.04
CA ALA A 56 7.06 12.48 17.21
C ALA A 56 6.03 13.45 16.63
N SER A 57 5.52 14.39 17.44
CA SER A 57 4.58 15.42 17.01
C SER A 57 5.18 16.34 15.95
N ASN A 58 6.42 16.81 16.14
CA ASN A 58 7.12 17.64 15.17
C ASN A 58 7.38 16.89 13.85
N THR A 59 7.78 15.61 13.92
CA THR A 59 7.97 14.76 12.75
C THR A 59 6.66 14.58 11.98
N LEU A 60 5.56 14.27 12.68
CA LEU A 60 4.24 14.16 12.08
C LEU A 60 3.78 15.48 11.44
N HIS A 61 3.99 16.60 12.13
CA HIS A 61 3.66 17.92 11.62
C HIS A 61 4.42 18.24 10.32
N ASN A 62 5.73 17.98 10.29
CA ASN A 62 6.55 18.17 9.10
C ASN A 62 6.12 17.27 7.95
N PHE A 63 5.77 16.01 8.22
CA PHE A 63 5.22 15.09 7.22
C PHE A 63 3.92 15.64 6.62
N MET A 64 2.99 16.12 7.46
CA MET A 64 1.72 16.68 7.01
C MET A 64 1.90 17.95 6.15
N ILE A 65 2.87 18.81 6.49
CA ILE A 65 3.22 19.99 5.66
C ILE A 65 3.76 19.54 4.30
N GLN A 66 4.70 18.60 4.28
CA GLN A 66 5.25 18.10 3.02
C GLN A 66 4.16 17.47 2.15
N TYR A 67 3.33 16.60 2.72
CA TYR A 67 2.21 15.98 2.02
C TYR A 67 1.25 17.02 1.42
N LYS A 68 0.91 18.07 2.19
CA LYS A 68 0.05 19.15 1.72
C LYS A 68 0.68 19.92 0.55
N ASN A 69 2.00 20.12 0.57
CA ASN A 69 2.71 20.87 -0.47
C ASN A 69 2.93 20.06 -1.74
N THR A 70 3.16 18.75 -1.64
CA THR A 70 3.42 17.88 -2.80
C THR A 70 2.14 17.38 -3.47
N THR A 71 1.01 17.32 -2.75
CA THR A 71 -0.27 16.85 -3.31
C THR A 71 -0.73 17.66 -4.52
N PRO A 72 -0.71 19.01 -4.53
CA PRO A 72 -1.06 19.82 -5.71
C PRO A 72 -0.17 19.55 -6.92
N GLU A 73 1.14 19.39 -6.72
CA GLU A 73 2.09 19.10 -7.80
C GLU A 73 1.82 17.73 -8.42
N LEU A 74 1.58 16.71 -7.58
CA LEU A 74 1.22 15.38 -8.04
C LEU A 74 -0.10 15.39 -8.82
N LEU A 75 -1.12 16.09 -8.31
CA LEU A 75 -2.41 16.23 -9.00
C LEU A 75 -2.28 16.97 -10.33
N ASP A 76 -1.41 17.98 -10.43
CA ASP A 76 -1.15 18.70 -11.68
C ASP A 76 -0.43 17.81 -12.70
N ALA A 77 0.55 17.01 -12.25
CA ALA A 77 1.23 16.05 -13.11
C ALA A 77 0.26 14.99 -13.68
N ILE A 78 -0.61 14.41 -12.82
CA ILE A 78 -1.65 13.46 -13.25
C ILE A 78 -2.62 14.13 -14.23
N ARG A 79 -3.00 15.38 -13.98
CA ARG A 79 -3.89 16.14 -14.87
C ARG A 79 -3.26 16.32 -16.26
N LYS A 80 -1.98 16.69 -16.34
CA LYS A 80 -1.27 16.84 -17.63
C LYS A 80 -1.24 15.54 -18.42
N VAL A 81 -0.90 14.43 -17.77
CA VAL A 81 -0.92 13.10 -18.42
C VAL A 81 -2.31 12.76 -18.94
N ARG A 82 -3.36 13.00 -18.14
CA ARG A 82 -4.75 12.78 -18.56
C ARG A 82 -5.11 13.65 -19.76
N ASP A 83 -4.75 14.93 -19.75
CA ASP A 83 -5.09 15.88 -20.82
C ASP A 83 -4.38 15.50 -22.12
N GLU A 84 -3.11 15.08 -22.07
CA GLU A 84 -2.37 14.54 -23.21
C GLU A 84 -3.03 13.29 -23.80
N LEU A 85 -3.38 12.31 -22.94
CA LEU A 85 -4.10 11.10 -23.37
C LEU A 85 -5.46 11.43 -24.01
N GLN A 86 -6.19 12.41 -23.47
CA GLN A 86 -7.47 12.83 -24.02
C GLN A 86 -7.32 13.52 -25.38
N ILE A 87 -6.27 14.34 -25.57
CA ILE A 87 -5.94 14.94 -26.86
C ILE A 87 -5.65 13.84 -27.91
N ASP A 88 -4.85 12.85 -27.54
CA ASP A 88 -4.50 11.73 -28.43
C ASP A 88 -5.72 10.89 -28.82
N LEU A 89 -6.61 10.60 -27.88
CA LEU A 89 -7.86 9.88 -28.15
C LEU A 89 -8.78 10.66 -29.10
N ASN A 90 -8.98 11.96 -28.85
CA ASN A 90 -9.78 12.81 -29.73
C ASN A 90 -9.18 12.92 -31.14
N PHE A 91 -7.85 12.91 -31.27
CA PHE A 91 -7.18 12.92 -32.56
C PHE A 91 -7.38 11.61 -33.33
N LYS A 92 -7.32 10.46 -32.63
CA LYS A 92 -7.60 9.14 -33.22
C LYS A 92 -9.05 9.02 -33.68
N GLU A 93 -10.01 9.48 -32.89
CA GLU A 93 -11.44 9.48 -33.24
C GLU A 93 -11.69 10.27 -34.54
N LYS A 94 -11.14 11.49 -34.65
CA LYS A 94 -11.25 12.30 -35.87
C LYS A 94 -10.64 11.63 -37.10
N GLN A 95 -9.53 10.89 -36.96
CA GLN A 95 -8.97 10.13 -38.08
C GLN A 95 -9.84 8.95 -38.51
N THR A 96 -10.48 8.24 -37.56
CA THR A 96 -11.39 7.14 -37.91
C THR A 96 -12.64 7.63 -38.65
N THR A 97 -13.19 8.79 -38.27
CA THR A 97 -14.35 9.39 -38.95
C THR A 97 -14.03 9.86 -40.37
N ILE A 98 -12.81 10.30 -40.66
CA ILE A 98 -12.40 10.73 -42.02
C ILE A 98 -12.16 9.53 -42.95
N LYS A 99 -11.81 8.36 -42.39
CA LYS A 99 -11.50 7.14 -43.16
C LYS A 99 -12.71 6.24 -43.44
N SER A 100 -13.87 6.51 -42.83
CA SER A 100 -15.14 5.81 -43.11
C SER A 100 -16.05 6.66 -43.98
#